data_AF-A0A838MMQ8-F1
#
_entry.id   AF-A0A838MMQ8-F1
#
_cell.length_a   1.000
_cell.length_b   1.000
_cell.length_c   1.000
_cell.angle_alpha   90.00
_cell.angle_beta   90.00
_cell.angle_gamma   90.00
#
_symmetry.space_group_name_H-M   'P 1'
#
loop_
_entity.id
_entity.type
_entity.pdbx_description
1 polymer ?
#
loop_
_entity_poly.entity_id
_entity_poly.type
_entity_poly.pdbx_seq_one_letter_code
_entity_poly.pdbx_strand_id
1 'polypeptide(L)'
;MAHCYYHALSSVRKWGGKPDDYLPLHQWFDQSKAILADPRHRALRHHAEGIFMLEVLFGATIVNADGRIVPVRLIGEQHVREDLGSIPSFADWARLIAPQAWMLRGHHLDDPLAQLADQSGLGSEPPVARSHPAAGRSVRVEI
;
A
#
# COMPACT_ATOMS: atom_id res chain seq x y z
N MET A 1 -15.18 -3.35 -2.05
CA MET A 1 -14.34 -3.07 -0.86
C MET A 1 -15.21 -2.39 0.18
N ALA A 2 -15.15 -2.80 1.45
CA ALA A 2 -15.85 -2.09 2.50
C ALA A 2 -15.22 -0.70 2.70
N HIS A 3 -16.05 0.31 2.96
CA HIS A 3 -15.58 1.63 3.37
C HIS A 3 -14.94 1.57 4.77
N CYS A 4 -13.94 2.41 5.07
CA CYS A 4 -13.20 2.40 6.35
C CYS A 4 -14.11 2.50 7.58
N TYR A 5 -15.28 3.12 7.43
CA TYR A 5 -16.31 3.18 8.47
C TYR A 5 -16.70 1.80 9.03
N TYR A 6 -16.77 0.76 8.19
CA TYR A 6 -17.11 -0.59 8.67
C TYR A 6 -15.99 -1.21 9.51
N HIS A 7 -14.72 -0.91 9.21
CA HIS A 7 -13.60 -1.29 10.07
C HIS A 7 -13.66 -0.53 11.39
N ALA A 8 -13.99 0.77 11.38
CA ALA A 8 -14.18 1.55 12.60
C ALA A 8 -15.31 0.98 13.48
N LEU A 9 -16.44 0.56 12.89
CA LEU A 9 -17.49 -0.17 13.61
C LEU A 9 -17.01 -1.51 14.18
N SER A 10 -16.15 -2.21 13.45
CA SER A 10 -15.51 -3.44 13.94
C SER A 10 -14.60 -3.18 15.14
N SER A 11 -13.85 -2.09 15.11
CA SER A 11 -13.00 -1.61 16.20
C SER A 11 -13.82 -1.21 17.42
N VAL A 12 -14.95 -0.51 17.23
CA VAL A 12 -15.91 -0.19 18.30
C VAL A 12 -16.43 -1.47 18.96
N ARG A 13 -16.81 -2.49 18.19
CA ARG A 13 -17.27 -3.78 18.74
C ARG A 13 -16.20 -4.47 19.57
N LYS A 14 -14.92 -4.33 19.21
CA LYS A 14 -13.81 -4.99 19.89
C LYS A 14 -13.30 -4.22 21.11
N TRP A 15 -13.24 -2.90 21.04
CA TRP A 15 -12.55 -2.06 22.02
C TRP A 15 -13.44 -1.01 22.70
N GLY A 16 -14.70 -0.84 22.30
CA GLY A 16 -15.59 0.22 22.79
C GLY A 16 -15.34 1.56 22.12
N GLY A 17 -15.82 2.65 22.72
CA GLY A 17 -15.71 4.01 22.18
C GLY A 17 -16.67 4.26 21.01
N LYS A 18 -16.30 5.18 20.13
CA LYS A 18 -17.10 5.57 18.95
C LYS A 18 -16.33 5.41 17.65
N PRO A 19 -17.00 5.33 16.49
CA PRO A 19 -16.31 5.16 15.20
C PRO A 19 -15.23 6.22 14.92
N ASP A 20 -15.45 7.47 15.33
CA ASP A 20 -14.50 8.57 15.14
C ASP A 20 -13.13 8.31 15.79
N ASP A 21 -13.09 7.52 16.87
CA ASP A 21 -11.84 7.21 17.59
C ASP A 21 -10.90 6.36 16.71
N TYR A 22 -11.47 5.60 15.76
CA TYR A 22 -10.74 4.61 14.95
C TYR A 22 -10.70 4.94 13.47
N LEU A 23 -11.66 5.74 12.99
CA LEU A 23 -11.82 6.04 11.56
C LEU A 23 -10.53 6.61 10.94
N PRO A 24 -9.81 7.57 11.55
CA PRO A 24 -8.58 8.10 10.98
C PRO A 24 -7.49 7.04 10.77
N LEU A 25 -7.39 6.08 11.70
CA LEU A 25 -6.41 4.99 11.61
C LEU A 25 -6.71 4.06 10.43
N HIS A 26 -7.99 3.70 10.23
CA HIS A 26 -8.40 2.87 9.10
C HIS A 26 -8.33 3.61 7.75
N GLN A 27 -8.68 4.91 7.74
CA GLN A 27 -8.52 5.75 6.56
C GLN A 27 -7.07 5.85 6.12
N TRP A 28 -6.12 5.88 7.05
CA TRP A 28 -4.71 5.94 6.72
C TRP A 28 -4.25 4.71 5.90
N PHE A 29 -4.67 3.49 6.24
CA PHE A 29 -4.35 2.31 5.43
C PHE A 29 -4.95 2.42 4.01
N ASP A 30 -6.20 2.84 3.93
CA ASP A 30 -6.98 2.86 2.69
C ASP A 30 -6.70 4.07 1.80
N GLN A 31 -6.04 5.12 2.31
CA GLN A 31 -5.70 6.31 1.54
C GLN A 31 -4.81 5.99 0.32
N SER A 32 -4.09 4.87 0.32
CA SER A 32 -3.35 4.41 -0.87
C SER A 32 -4.25 4.13 -2.08
N LYS A 33 -5.58 4.03 -1.91
CA LYS A 33 -6.57 4.04 -2.99
C LYS A 33 -6.51 5.29 -3.87
N ALA A 34 -6.02 6.41 -3.33
CA ALA A 34 -5.79 7.63 -4.11
C ALA A 34 -4.69 7.47 -5.18
N ILE A 35 -3.81 6.48 -5.01
CA ILE A 35 -2.76 6.11 -5.98
C ILE A 35 -3.27 5.01 -6.90
N LEU A 36 -3.93 3.99 -6.34
CA LEU A 36 -4.38 2.81 -7.08
C LEU A 36 -5.75 2.34 -6.57
N ALA A 37 -6.80 2.44 -7.37
CA ALA A 37 -8.17 2.12 -6.94
C ALA A 37 -8.54 0.61 -7.03
N ASP A 38 -7.55 -0.27 -6.90
CA ASP A 38 -7.71 -1.73 -6.97
C ASP A 38 -6.91 -2.44 -5.87
N PRO A 39 -7.11 -3.75 -5.61
CA PRO A 39 -6.52 -4.45 -4.46
C PRO A 39 -5.00 -4.33 -4.31
N ARG A 40 -4.25 -4.00 -5.37
CA ARG A 40 -2.80 -3.80 -5.30
C ARG A 40 -2.40 -2.61 -4.44
N HIS A 41 -3.28 -1.65 -4.18
CA HIS A 41 -3.01 -0.53 -3.25
C HIS A 41 -2.63 -1.00 -1.84
N ARG A 42 -3.07 -2.21 -1.48
CA ARG A 42 -2.78 -2.85 -0.20
C ARG A 42 -1.28 -3.09 -0.02
N ALA A 43 -0.54 -3.31 -1.11
CA ALA A 43 0.91 -3.49 -1.07
C ALA A 43 1.67 -2.32 -0.44
N LEU A 44 1.09 -1.10 -0.45
CA LEU A 44 1.74 0.09 0.10
C LEU A 44 1.73 0.14 1.64
N ARG A 45 0.68 -0.40 2.29
CA ARG A 45 0.46 -0.19 3.74
C ARG A 45 -0.10 -1.41 4.49
N HIS A 46 -0.68 -2.39 3.82
CA HIS A 46 -1.33 -3.55 4.47
C HIS A 46 -0.34 -4.71 4.66
N HIS A 47 0.74 -4.44 5.39
CA HIS A 47 1.78 -5.40 5.76
C HIS A 47 2.39 -5.00 7.11
N ALA A 48 3.28 -5.86 7.65
CA ALA A 48 3.88 -5.67 8.97
C ALA A 48 4.48 -4.27 9.19
N GLU A 49 5.35 -3.79 8.30
CA GLU A 49 5.93 -2.43 8.43
C GLU A 49 4.86 -1.32 8.36
N GLY A 50 3.83 -1.45 7.53
CA GLY A 50 2.74 -0.48 7.50
C GLY A 50 1.99 -0.37 8.84
N ILE A 51 1.83 -1.49 9.56
CA ILE A 51 1.26 -1.48 10.91
C ILE A 51 2.18 -0.74 11.90
N PHE A 52 3.51 -0.88 11.77
CA PHE A 52 4.45 -0.11 12.58
C PHE A 52 4.43 1.38 12.22
N MET A 53 4.32 1.71 10.94
CA MET A 53 4.20 3.09 10.49
C MET A 53 2.94 3.77 11.02
N LEU A 54 1.82 3.03 11.13
CA LEU A 54 0.61 3.54 11.79
C LEU A 54 0.91 3.96 13.24
N GLU A 55 1.65 3.14 14.00
CA GLU A 55 2.04 3.50 15.37
C GLU A 55 2.91 4.76 15.43
N VAL A 56 3.86 4.90 14.51
CA VAL A 56 4.72 6.09 14.45
C VAL A 56 3.88 7.36 14.23
N LEU A 57 2.81 7.27 13.44
CA LEU A 57 1.97 8.42 13.07
C LEU A 57 0.90 8.76 14.10
N PHE A 58 0.31 7.75 14.76
CA PHE A 58 -0.81 7.92 15.68
C PHE A 58 -0.44 7.72 17.16
N GLY A 59 0.82 7.37 17.44
CA GLY A 59 1.32 7.04 18.77
C GLY A 59 1.17 5.54 19.11
N ALA A 60 1.82 5.11 20.20
CA ALA A 60 1.77 3.73 20.68
C ALA A 60 0.34 3.26 21.04
N THR A 61 -0.46 4.18 21.58
CA THR A 61 -1.81 3.93 22.06
C THR A 61 -2.69 5.15 21.80
N ILE A 62 -3.99 4.92 21.62
CA ILE A 62 -5.01 5.96 21.74
C ILE A 62 -5.78 5.79 23.06
N VAL A 63 -6.41 6.87 23.53
CA VAL A 63 -7.48 6.82 24.53
C VAL A 63 -8.79 7.07 23.80
N ASN A 64 -9.68 6.08 23.79
CA ASN A 64 -10.97 6.20 23.09
C ASN A 64 -12.00 6.96 23.94
N ALA A 65 -13.20 7.21 23.39
CA ALA A 65 -14.25 7.96 24.07
C ALA A 65 -14.78 7.30 25.36
N ASP A 66 -14.57 5.99 25.54
CA ASP A 66 -14.91 5.26 26.77
C ASP A 66 -13.78 5.33 27.82
N GLY A 67 -12.71 6.09 27.55
CA GLY A 67 -11.54 6.22 28.43
C GLY A 67 -10.59 5.02 28.39
N ARG A 68 -10.71 4.14 27.39
CA ARG A 68 -9.88 2.93 27.29
C ARG A 68 -8.61 3.23 26.51
N ILE A 69 -7.48 2.75 27.03
CA ILE A 69 -6.19 2.76 26.34
C ILE A 69 -6.16 1.59 25.36
N VAL A 70 -6.06 1.88 24.07
CA VAL A 70 -6.04 0.87 23.00
C VAL A 70 -4.71 0.97 22.23
N PRO A 71 -3.92 -0.11 22.14
CA PRO A 71 -2.69 -0.11 21.35
C PRO A 71 -2.96 0.07 19.86
N VAL A 72 -2.29 1.04 19.23
CA VAL A 72 -2.49 1.37 17.81
C VAL A 72 -2.10 0.20 16.91
N ARG A 73 -1.02 -0.52 17.23
CA ARG A 73 -0.64 -1.73 16.49
C ARG A 73 -1.76 -2.76 16.42
N LEU A 74 -2.49 -3.00 17.50
CA LEU A 74 -3.59 -3.98 17.50
C LEU A 74 -4.76 -3.55 16.61
N ILE A 75 -4.97 -2.23 16.46
CA ILE A 75 -5.93 -1.64 15.51
C ILE A 75 -5.48 -1.88 14.07
N GLY A 76 -4.21 -1.62 13.77
CA GLY A 76 -3.63 -1.89 12.45
C GLY A 76 -3.64 -3.37 12.10
N GLU A 77 -3.28 -4.25 13.03
CA GLU A 77 -3.33 -5.69 12.83
C GLU A 77 -4.76 -6.19 12.58
N GLN A 78 -5.76 -5.65 13.28
CA GLN A 78 -7.17 -5.98 13.00
C GLN A 78 -7.52 -5.59 11.57
N HIS A 79 -7.25 -4.34 11.18
CA HIS A 79 -7.58 -3.83 9.86
C HIS A 79 -7.02 -4.73 8.75
N VAL A 80 -5.72 -5.05 8.83
CA VAL A 80 -5.05 -5.88 7.84
C VAL A 80 -5.62 -7.31 7.81
N ARG A 81 -5.90 -7.92 8.97
CA ARG A 81 -6.50 -9.27 9.02
C ARG A 81 -7.93 -9.30 8.48
N GLU A 82 -8.73 -8.27 8.71
CA GLU A 82 -10.09 -8.18 8.16
C GLU A 82 -10.08 -8.09 6.63
N ASP A 83 -9.03 -7.49 6.06
CA ASP A 83 -8.90 -7.27 4.64
C ASP A 83 -8.20 -8.41 3.87
N LEU A 84 -7.23 -9.07 4.49
CA LEU A 84 -6.36 -10.07 3.85
C LEU A 84 -6.39 -11.45 4.52
N GLY A 85 -7.08 -11.61 5.65
CA GLY A 85 -7.12 -12.84 6.45
C GLY A 85 -5.83 -13.16 7.22
N SER A 86 -4.71 -12.54 6.86
CA SER A 86 -3.39 -12.67 7.52
C SER A 86 -2.60 -11.37 7.37
N ILE A 87 -1.47 -11.25 8.09
CA ILE A 87 -0.58 -10.09 7.97
C ILE A 87 0.60 -10.50 7.08
N PRO A 88 0.71 -9.99 5.84
CA PRO A 88 1.86 -10.25 5.00
C PRO A 88 3.06 -9.39 5.42
N SER A 89 4.24 -9.75 4.92
CA SER A 89 5.41 -8.89 4.89
C SER A 89 5.41 -8.02 3.61
N PHE A 90 6.25 -6.98 3.54
CA PHE A 90 6.46 -6.29 2.27
C PHE A 90 7.10 -7.20 1.21
N ALA A 91 7.92 -8.18 1.63
CA ALA A 91 8.57 -9.12 0.73
C ALA A 91 7.54 -9.98 -0.06
N ASP A 92 6.38 -10.27 0.51
CA ASP A 92 5.30 -10.99 -0.16
C ASP A 92 4.75 -10.23 -1.38
N TRP A 93 4.76 -8.91 -1.31
CA TRP A 93 4.38 -8.03 -2.42
C TRP A 93 5.57 -7.81 -3.37
N ALA A 94 6.74 -7.49 -2.82
CA ALA A 94 7.93 -7.13 -3.60
C ALA A 94 8.40 -8.26 -4.53
N ARG A 95 8.25 -9.52 -4.12
CA ARG A 95 8.62 -10.69 -4.95
C ARG A 95 7.82 -10.80 -6.25
N LEU A 96 6.71 -10.07 -6.38
CA LEU A 96 5.89 -10.05 -7.60
C LEU A 96 6.21 -8.85 -8.51
N ILE A 97 7.10 -7.94 -8.09
CA ILE A 97 7.53 -6.80 -8.89
C ILE A 97 8.63 -7.27 -9.84
N ALA A 98 8.40 -7.17 -11.15
CA ALA A 98 9.42 -7.43 -12.16
C ALA A 98 10.31 -6.18 -12.33
N PRO A 99 11.60 -6.22 -11.93
CA PRO A 99 12.48 -5.06 -12.01
C PRO A 99 12.61 -4.55 -13.45
N GLN A 100 12.50 -3.24 -13.63
CA GLN A 100 12.68 -2.56 -14.92
C GLN A 100 14.03 -1.85 -14.96
N ALA A 101 14.55 -1.59 -16.16
CA ALA A 101 15.89 -1.00 -16.34
C ALA A 101 16.10 0.33 -15.61
N TRP A 102 15.05 1.11 -15.35
CA TRP A 102 15.14 2.36 -14.59
C TRP A 102 15.29 2.14 -13.08
N MET A 103 14.86 1.00 -12.54
CA MET A 103 15.00 0.65 -11.11
C MET A 103 16.42 0.20 -10.75
N LEU A 104 17.18 -0.28 -11.75
CA LEU A 104 18.49 -0.88 -11.57
C LEU A 104 19.64 0.11 -11.77
N ARG A 105 19.35 1.30 -12.31
CA ARG A 105 20.34 2.33 -12.62
C ARG A 105 20.37 3.37 -11.51
N GLY A 106 21.53 3.52 -10.86
CA GLY A 106 21.81 4.69 -10.01
C GLY A 106 22.25 5.87 -10.86
N HIS A 107 21.77 7.07 -10.55
CA HIS A 107 22.18 8.30 -11.21
C HIS A 107 23.14 9.07 -10.30
N HIS A 108 24.33 9.40 -10.80
CA HIS A 108 25.27 10.26 -10.09
C HIS A 108 24.89 11.72 -10.37
N LEU A 109 24.32 12.40 -9.37
CA LEU A 109 23.76 13.75 -9.55
C LEU A 109 24.83 14.80 -9.89
N ASP A 110 26.08 14.54 -9.49
CA ASP A 110 27.22 15.43 -9.71
C ASP A 110 28.08 15.03 -10.91
N ASP A 111 27.63 14.10 -11.77
CA ASP A 111 28.36 13.75 -12.99
C ASP A 111 28.16 14.82 -14.08
N PRO A 112 29.21 15.57 -14.49
CA PRO A 112 29.11 16.60 -15.51
C PRO A 112 28.62 16.07 -16.87
N LEU A 113 28.85 14.77 -17.16
CA LEU A 113 28.42 14.14 -18.41
C LEU A 113 26.92 13.82 -18.42
N ALA A 114 26.31 13.55 -17.25
CA ALA A 114 24.89 13.29 -17.11
C ALA A 114 24.04 14.57 -17.36
N GLN A 115 24.56 15.73 -16.96
CA GLN A 115 23.91 17.04 -17.15
C GLN A 115 23.83 17.48 -18.63
N LEU A 116 24.72 16.95 -19.49
CA LEU A 116 24.71 17.20 -20.93
C LEU A 116 23.69 16.32 -21.67
N ALA A 117 23.46 15.10 -21.20
CA ALA A 117 22.49 14.17 -21.80
C ALA A 117 21.04 14.64 -21.57
N ASP A 118 20.71 15.13 -20.37
CA ASP A 118 19.36 15.58 -20.00
C ASP A 118 18.90 16.81 -20.81
N GLN A 119 19.82 17.70 -21.17
CA GLN A 119 19.53 18.89 -21.99
C GLN A 119 19.29 18.58 -23.47
N SER A 120 19.66 17.38 -23.93
CA SER A 120 19.50 16.94 -25.33
C SER A 120 18.22 16.15 -25.60
N GLY A 121 17.45 15.84 -24.55
CA GLY A 121 16.28 14.95 -24.57
C GLY A 121 14.94 15.56 -25.00
N LEU A 122 14.92 16.64 -25.78
CA LEU A 122 13.69 17.08 -26.45
C LEU A 122 13.39 16.14 -27.64
N GLY A 123 12.71 15.03 -27.36
CA GLY A 123 12.04 14.24 -28.39
C GLY A 123 12.36 12.75 -28.43
N SER A 124 11.81 12.00 -27.48
CA SER A 124 11.41 10.62 -27.76
C SER A 124 10.19 10.29 -26.91
N GLU A 125 9.01 10.29 -27.54
CA GLU A 125 7.78 9.78 -26.91
C GLU A 125 8.03 8.35 -26.40
N PRO A 126 7.51 7.99 -25.22
CA PRO A 126 7.48 6.59 -24.81
C PRO A 126 6.57 5.82 -25.77
N PRO A 127 6.90 4.57 -26.14
CA PRO A 127 6.03 3.80 -27.01
C PRO A 127 4.69 3.61 -26.31
N VAL A 128 3.65 4.22 -26.89
CA VAL A 128 2.25 4.05 -26.51
C VAL A 128 1.96 2.54 -26.48
N ALA A 129 1.68 2.00 -25.30
CA ALA A 129 1.20 0.65 -25.14
C ALA A 129 -0.16 0.55 -25.82
N ARG A 130 -0.18 0.05 -27.06
CA ARG A 130 -1.42 -0.20 -27.81
C ARG A 130 -2.21 -1.28 -27.08
N SER A 131 -3.43 -0.90 -26.68
CA SER A 131 -4.49 -1.77 -26.20
C SER A 131 -4.73 -2.96 -27.15
N HIS A 132 -4.96 -4.14 -26.55
CA HIS A 132 -5.34 -5.42 -27.17
C HIS A 132 -6.45 -5.32 -28.25
N PRO A 133 -6.59 -6.32 -29.15
CA PRO A 133 -7.43 -7.49 -28.83
C PRO A 133 -6.96 -8.88 -29.34
N ALA A 134 -7.40 -9.88 -28.55
CA ALA A 134 -7.93 -11.20 -28.90
C ALA A 134 -7.03 -12.42 -29.26
N ALA A 135 -7.37 -13.49 -28.52
CA ALA A 135 -7.51 -14.89 -28.91
C ALA A 135 -6.27 -15.78 -29.08
N GLY A 136 -6.13 -16.72 -28.13
CA GLY A 136 -5.93 -18.13 -28.44
C GLY A 136 -4.49 -18.64 -28.54
N ARG A 137 -3.97 -19.19 -27.44
CA ARG A 137 -3.46 -20.57 -27.37
C ARG A 137 -3.08 -20.91 -25.92
N SER A 138 -3.69 -21.96 -25.40
CA SER A 138 -3.30 -22.57 -24.13
C SER A 138 -1.90 -23.16 -24.25
N VAL A 139 -1.02 -22.84 -23.31
CA VAL A 139 0.20 -23.63 -23.08
C VAL A 139 -0.01 -24.44 -21.81
N ARG A 140 -0.04 -25.75 -21.99
CA ARG A 140 -0.12 -26.75 -20.92
C ARG A 140 1.25 -26.83 -20.25
N VAL A 141 1.29 -26.69 -18.93
CA VAL A 141 2.47 -27.03 -18.13
C VAL A 141 2.15 -28.38 -17.49
N GLU A 142 2.87 -29.42 -17.89
CA GLU A 142 2.87 -30.70 -17.19
C GLU A 142 3.73 -30.57 -15.92
N ILE A 143 3.25 -31.26 -14.88
CA ILE A 143 3.60 -31.13 -13.46
C ILE A 143 5.05 -31.50 -13.17
#